data_AF-A0A9D5B9M3-F1
#
_entry.id   AF-A0A9D5B9M3-F1
#
_cell.length_a   1.000
_cell.length_b   1.000
_cell.length_c   1.000
_cell.angle_alpha   90.00
_cell.angle_beta   90.00
_cell.angle_gamma   90.00
#
_symmetry.space_group_name_H-M   'P 1'
#
loop_
_entity.id
_entity.type
_entity.pdbx_description
1 polymer ?
#
loop_
_entity_poly.entity_id
_entity_poly.type
_entity_poly.pdbx_seq_one_letter_code
_entity_poly.pdbx_strand_id
1 'polypeptide(L)'
;MLNFFLSFLIIRWWKRTGLEEKLSFARDRLVENFLCTVGTNFNPNLEYYRKVITKVNSLITIIDDVYDVYGTLEELELFTEAIDRWDLNGMDSLPDYMKICFEALYNFVNEFAFEIENKSGYYSTPQLKKVWTSLCKAFLIEAKWYHGGYTPSFEEYLENAWISISSHVIFTHGYFLIPHSFKMEDLVCLEENSNIIRFSAMISRLANDLGTHKNHIVPLLSDDQRKSRPLFGRVGFSRFEMWGLWYESKHFPSLVFNGQLHITRLVFGGH
;
A
#
# COMPACT_ATOMS: atom_id res chain seq x y z
N MET A 1 -27.14 -6.51 3.62
CA MET A 1 -26.86 -6.91 5.02
C MET A 1 -25.37 -7.25 5.25
N LEU A 2 -24.73 -8.08 4.40
CA LEU A 2 -23.30 -8.46 4.52
C LEU A 2 -22.31 -7.28 4.58
N ASN A 3 -22.48 -6.25 3.72
CA ASN A 3 -21.60 -5.07 3.68
C ASN A 3 -21.67 -4.21 4.95
N PHE A 4 -22.77 -4.28 5.72
CA PHE A 4 -22.96 -3.48 6.94
C PHE A 4 -22.26 -4.10 8.17
N PHE A 5 -22.20 -5.43 8.24
CA PHE A 5 -21.41 -6.12 9.27
C PHE A 5 -19.91 -6.05 8.98
N LEU A 6 -19.54 -6.05 7.70
CA LEU A 6 -18.18 -5.90 7.22
C LEU A 6 -17.59 -4.54 7.62
N SER A 7 -18.34 -3.45 7.43
CA SER A 7 -17.92 -2.12 7.88
C SER A 7 -17.82 -2.04 9.40
N PHE A 8 -18.73 -2.65 10.16
CA PHE A 8 -18.71 -2.60 11.62
C PHE A 8 -17.43 -3.21 12.24
N LEU A 9 -16.98 -4.36 11.75
CA LEU A 9 -15.76 -5.02 12.27
C LEU A 9 -14.49 -4.24 11.90
N ILE A 10 -14.45 -3.64 10.72
CA ILE A 10 -13.35 -2.78 10.27
C ILE A 10 -13.30 -1.50 11.11
N ILE A 11 -14.44 -0.85 11.35
CA ILE A 11 -14.56 0.32 12.23
C ILE A 11 -14.16 -0.02 13.67
N ARG A 12 -14.59 -1.17 14.19
CA ARG A 12 -14.21 -1.59 15.55
C ARG A 12 -12.71 -1.81 15.68
N TRP A 13 -12.08 -2.43 14.68
CA TRP A 13 -10.63 -2.57 14.63
C TRP A 13 -9.94 -1.21 14.59
N TRP A 14 -10.40 -0.30 13.72
CA TRP A 14 -9.87 1.06 13.58
C TRP A 14 -9.93 1.88 14.87
N LYS A 15 -11.05 1.77 15.61
CA LYS A 15 -11.18 2.40 16.92
C LYS A 15 -10.27 1.76 17.97
N ARG A 16 -10.11 0.44 17.95
CA ARG A 16 -9.26 -0.30 18.91
C ARG A 16 -7.78 0.07 18.79
N THR A 17 -7.30 0.33 17.58
CA THR A 17 -5.91 0.75 17.38
C THR A 17 -5.64 2.18 17.84
N GLY A 18 -6.69 2.99 18.08
CA GLY A 18 -6.56 4.39 18.47
C GLY A 18 -5.96 5.29 17.38
N LEU A 19 -5.85 4.79 16.14
CA LEU A 19 -5.21 5.51 15.03
C LEU A 19 -6.00 6.76 14.66
N GLU A 20 -7.34 6.68 14.63
CA GLU A 20 -8.23 7.81 14.33
C GLU A 20 -8.06 8.97 15.32
N GLU A 21 -8.05 8.65 16.62
CA GLU A 21 -8.04 9.67 17.67
C GLU A 21 -6.64 10.24 17.93
N LYS A 22 -5.60 9.42 17.75
CA LYS A 22 -4.23 9.77 18.14
C LYS A 22 -3.35 10.21 16.98
N LEU A 23 -3.71 9.90 15.73
CA LEU A 23 -2.97 10.30 14.52
C LEU A 23 -3.82 11.26 13.66
N SER A 24 -4.22 12.40 14.24
CA SER A 24 -5.07 13.38 13.55
C SER A 24 -4.44 14.01 12.29
N PHE A 25 -3.13 13.83 12.10
CA PHE A 25 -2.41 14.26 10.89
C PHE A 25 -2.62 13.28 9.72
N ALA A 26 -2.87 12.00 10.01
CA ALA A 26 -3.04 10.98 8.99
C ALA A 26 -4.45 11.07 8.40
N ARG A 27 -4.55 10.83 7.09
CA ARG A 27 -5.81 10.90 6.36
C ARG A 27 -6.68 9.71 6.78
N ASP A 28 -7.85 9.98 7.36
CA ASP A 28 -8.85 8.94 7.56
C ASP A 28 -9.44 8.53 6.20
N ARG A 29 -8.90 7.43 5.67
CA ARG A 29 -9.30 6.84 4.38
C ARG A 29 -9.91 5.47 4.55
N LEU A 30 -10.42 5.12 5.73
CA LEU A 30 -10.94 3.78 6.00
C LEU A 30 -12.04 3.38 4.99
N VAL A 31 -12.93 4.33 4.66
CA VAL A 31 -14.00 4.13 3.67
C VAL A 31 -13.43 4.02 2.25
N GLU A 32 -12.46 4.85 1.87
CA GLU A 32 -11.84 4.80 0.55
C GLU A 32 -11.08 3.48 0.35
N ASN A 33 -10.32 3.06 1.35
CA ASN A 33 -9.58 1.80 1.36
C ASN A 33 -10.52 0.59 1.26
N PHE A 34 -11.65 0.65 1.95
CA PHE A 34 -12.70 -0.35 1.84
C PHE A 34 -13.30 -0.39 0.43
N LEU A 35 -13.62 0.78 -0.16
CA LEU A 35 -14.16 0.89 -1.51
C LEU A 35 -13.17 0.37 -2.57
N CYS A 36 -11.88 0.70 -2.46
CA CYS A 36 -10.84 0.15 -3.34
C CYS A 36 -10.76 -1.38 -3.26
N THR A 37 -10.89 -1.92 -2.05
CA THR A 37 -10.85 -3.37 -1.82
C THR A 37 -12.09 -4.08 -2.37
N VAL A 38 -13.27 -3.47 -2.25
CA VAL A 38 -14.51 -3.97 -2.86
C VAL A 38 -14.46 -3.89 -4.38
N GLY A 39 -13.92 -2.79 -4.94
CA GLY A 39 -13.81 -2.59 -6.39
C GLY A 39 -12.91 -3.62 -7.08
N THR A 40 -11.83 -4.03 -6.42
CA THR A 40 -10.93 -5.08 -6.92
C THR A 40 -11.48 -6.50 -6.70
N ASN A 41 -12.21 -6.74 -5.61
CA ASN A 41 -12.63 -8.08 -5.19
C ASN A 41 -14.10 -8.14 -4.74
N PHE A 42 -15.00 -7.87 -5.70
CA PHE A 42 -16.46 -7.78 -5.47
C PHE A 42 -17.14 -9.13 -5.18
N ASN A 43 -16.47 -10.26 -5.40
CA ASN A 43 -17.06 -11.59 -5.18
C ASN A 43 -17.50 -11.75 -3.72
N PRO A 44 -18.79 -12.04 -3.42
CA PRO A 44 -19.30 -12.11 -2.05
C PRO A 44 -18.53 -13.09 -1.15
N ASN A 45 -17.99 -14.18 -1.71
CA ASN A 45 -17.23 -15.20 -0.98
C ASN A 45 -15.86 -14.72 -0.48
N LEU A 46 -15.39 -13.55 -0.92
CA LEU A 46 -14.12 -12.94 -0.51
C LEU A 46 -14.29 -11.95 0.66
N GLU A 47 -15.24 -12.17 1.56
CA GLU A 47 -15.50 -11.27 2.69
C GLU A 47 -14.28 -11.09 3.59
N TYR A 48 -13.66 -12.20 4.02
CA TYR A 48 -12.46 -12.17 4.87
C TYR A 48 -11.27 -11.52 4.17
N TYR A 49 -11.10 -11.79 2.87
CA TYR A 49 -10.11 -11.11 2.03
C TYR A 49 -10.29 -9.59 2.09
N ARG A 50 -11.52 -9.10 1.88
CA ARG A 50 -11.80 -7.67 1.92
C ARG A 50 -11.51 -7.05 3.28
N LYS A 51 -11.82 -7.75 4.38
CA LYS A 51 -11.49 -7.30 5.75
C LYS A 51 -10.00 -7.07 5.90
N VAL A 52 -9.20 -8.07 5.58
CA VAL A 52 -7.75 -8.02 5.82
C VAL A 52 -7.09 -6.99 4.90
N ILE A 53 -7.41 -6.96 3.61
CA ILE A 53 -6.83 -5.99 2.67
C ILE A 53 -7.23 -4.55 3.01
N THR A 54 -8.43 -4.30 3.52
CA THR A 54 -8.80 -2.95 3.98
C THR A 54 -7.90 -2.50 5.14
N LYS A 55 -7.58 -3.40 6.09
CA LYS A 55 -6.64 -3.09 7.19
C LYS A 55 -5.23 -2.81 6.66
N VAL A 56 -4.76 -3.64 5.73
CA VAL A 56 -3.45 -3.46 5.05
C VAL A 56 -3.37 -2.08 4.39
N ASN A 57 -4.36 -1.72 3.56
CA ASN A 57 -4.41 -0.42 2.89
C ASN A 57 -4.45 0.76 3.87
N SER A 58 -5.15 0.59 4.99
CA SER A 58 -5.23 1.62 6.03
C SER A 58 -3.91 1.82 6.75
N LEU A 59 -3.20 0.74 7.08
CA LEU A 59 -1.85 0.81 7.65
C LEU A 59 -0.85 1.42 6.66
N ILE A 60 -0.89 1.02 5.38
CA ILE A 60 -0.06 1.62 4.32
C ILE A 60 -0.29 3.14 4.26
N THR A 61 -1.54 3.58 4.25
CA THR A 61 -1.89 5.01 4.15
C THR A 61 -1.35 5.81 5.34
N ILE A 62 -1.49 5.28 6.56
CA ILE A 62 -0.99 5.96 7.75
C ILE A 62 0.53 6.05 7.73
N ILE A 63 1.20 4.94 7.39
CA ILE A 63 2.65 4.91 7.34
C ILE A 63 3.15 5.88 6.27
N ASP A 64 2.54 5.90 5.08
CA ASP A 64 2.80 6.89 4.04
C ASP A 64 2.68 8.32 4.58
N ASP A 65 1.61 8.66 5.30
CA ASP A 65 1.44 9.99 5.93
C ASP A 65 2.51 10.30 6.99
N VAL A 66 3.00 9.30 7.72
CA VAL A 66 4.13 9.46 8.64
C VAL A 66 5.38 9.89 7.88
N TYR A 67 5.70 9.26 6.74
CA TYR A 67 6.89 9.58 5.94
C TYR A 67 6.77 10.85 5.11
N ASP A 68 5.60 11.13 4.52
CA ASP A 68 5.42 12.21 3.53
C ASP A 68 4.98 13.54 4.15
N VAL A 69 4.34 13.52 5.31
CA VAL A 69 3.66 14.70 5.87
C VAL A 69 4.20 15.10 7.24
N TYR A 70 4.40 14.14 8.14
CA TYR A 70 4.51 14.46 9.57
C TYR A 70 5.89 14.27 10.17
N GLY A 71 6.58 13.16 9.88
CA GLY A 71 7.83 12.81 10.54
C GLY A 71 9.02 13.67 10.07
N THR A 72 9.97 13.93 10.99
CA THR A 72 11.27 14.48 10.59
C THR A 72 12.18 13.37 10.07
N LEU A 73 13.19 13.72 9.26
CA LEU A 73 14.07 12.71 8.67
C LEU A 73 14.74 11.82 9.75
N GLU A 74 15.16 12.39 10.87
CA GLU A 74 15.75 11.66 11.99
C GLU A 74 14.75 10.69 12.64
N GLU A 75 13.50 11.12 12.82
CA GLU A 75 12.43 10.26 13.33
C GLU A 75 12.15 9.11 12.36
N LEU A 76 12.12 9.38 11.06
CA LEU A 76 11.86 8.38 10.01
C LEU A 76 12.96 7.33 9.92
N GLU A 77 14.22 7.70 10.15
CA GLU A 77 15.33 6.76 10.24
C GLU A 77 15.14 5.80 11.42
N LEU A 78 14.82 6.34 12.61
CA LEU A 78 14.54 5.53 13.80
C LEU A 78 13.32 4.63 13.61
N PHE A 79 12.26 5.13 12.96
CA PHE A 79 11.04 4.36 12.68
C PHE A 79 11.33 3.20 11.73
N THR A 80 12.10 3.46 10.67
CA THR A 80 12.52 2.43 9.72
C THR A 80 13.36 1.36 10.41
N GLU A 81 14.27 1.75 11.29
CA GLU A 81 15.09 0.83 12.07
C GLU A 81 14.23 -0.01 13.02
N ALA A 82 13.26 0.59 13.71
CA ALA A 82 12.36 -0.14 14.60
C ALA A 82 11.56 -1.22 13.86
N ILE A 83 11.08 -0.92 12.64
CA ILE A 83 10.39 -1.88 11.77
C ILE A 83 11.35 -2.96 11.26
N ASP A 84 12.60 -2.62 10.92
CA ASP A 84 13.61 -3.61 10.49
C ASP A 84 13.99 -4.56 11.64
N ARG A 85 14.12 -4.06 12.86
CA ARG A 85 14.35 -4.88 14.07
C ARG A 85 13.13 -5.73 14.40
N TRP A 86 11.93 -5.17 14.27
CA TRP A 86 10.65 -5.81 14.58
C TRP A 86 10.52 -6.21 16.06
N ASP A 87 10.90 -5.30 16.95
CA ASP A 87 10.86 -5.49 18.41
C ASP A 87 10.18 -4.31 19.09
N LEU A 88 9.06 -4.59 19.78
CA LEU A 88 8.30 -3.58 20.53
C LEU A 88 9.08 -3.00 21.72
N ASN A 89 10.04 -3.75 22.28
CA ASN A 89 10.83 -3.25 23.41
C ASN A 89 11.88 -2.23 22.98
N GLY A 90 12.22 -2.19 21.69
CA GLY A 90 13.19 -1.26 21.12
C GLY A 90 12.60 0.07 20.65
N MET A 91 11.42 0.46 21.15
CA MET A 91 10.69 1.65 20.68
C MET A 91 10.93 2.90 21.53
N ASP A 92 11.69 2.86 22.62
CA ASP A 92 11.76 3.95 23.60
C ASP A 92 12.14 5.30 22.96
N SER A 93 13.01 5.27 21.95
CA SER A 93 13.48 6.44 21.20
C SER A 93 12.46 7.02 20.21
N LEU A 94 11.35 6.34 19.94
CA LEU A 94 10.33 6.80 19.01
C LEU A 94 9.36 7.80 19.68
N PRO A 95 8.90 8.82 18.95
CA PRO A 95 7.75 9.61 19.35
C PRO A 95 6.50 8.74 19.57
N ASP A 96 5.59 9.18 20.45
CA ASP A 96 4.39 8.42 20.81
C ASP A 96 3.51 8.05 19.60
N TYR A 97 3.40 8.94 18.63
CA TYR A 97 2.60 8.69 17.42
C TYR A 97 3.19 7.55 16.56
N MET A 98 4.52 7.46 16.46
CA MET A 98 5.22 6.37 15.78
C MET A 98 5.11 5.07 16.55
N LYS A 99 5.17 5.10 17.89
CA LYS A 99 4.94 3.93 18.75
C LYS A 99 3.56 3.33 18.48
N ILE A 100 2.52 4.17 18.44
CA ILE A 100 1.15 3.74 18.15
C ILE A 100 1.06 3.13 16.74
N CYS A 101 1.68 3.76 15.74
CA CYS A 101 1.69 3.26 14.37
C CYS A 101 2.39 1.90 14.27
N PHE A 102 3.58 1.76 14.84
CA PHE A 102 4.34 0.51 14.81
C PHE A 102 3.65 -0.59 15.62
N GLU A 103 3.10 -0.29 16.80
CA GLU A 103 2.33 -1.26 17.58
C GLU A 103 1.10 -1.77 16.81
N ALA A 104 0.37 -0.89 16.12
CA ALA A 104 -0.77 -1.29 15.29
C ALA A 104 -0.35 -2.21 14.13
N LEU A 105 0.75 -1.89 13.46
CA LEU A 105 1.33 -2.73 12.40
C LEU A 105 1.79 -4.08 12.94
N TYR A 106 2.56 -4.07 14.02
CA TYR A 106 3.11 -5.27 14.66
C TYR A 106 2.00 -6.21 15.09
N ASN A 107 0.98 -5.70 15.80
CA ASN A 107 -0.15 -6.51 16.25
C ASN A 107 -0.93 -7.08 15.07
N PHE A 108 -1.22 -6.28 14.05
CA PHE A 108 -1.92 -6.76 12.85
C PHE A 108 -1.16 -7.88 12.14
N VAL A 109 0.14 -7.71 11.90
CA VAL A 109 0.94 -8.69 11.16
C VAL A 109 1.11 -9.98 11.96
N ASN A 110 1.36 -9.90 13.27
CA ASN A 110 1.50 -11.10 14.09
C ASN A 110 0.17 -11.84 14.28
N GLU A 111 -0.96 -11.12 14.45
CA GLU A 111 -2.30 -11.73 14.44
C GLU A 111 -2.53 -12.47 13.10
N PHE A 112 -2.22 -11.83 11.98
CA PHE A 112 -2.41 -12.43 10.65
C PHE A 112 -1.48 -13.62 10.39
N ALA A 113 -0.22 -13.52 10.78
CA ALA A 113 0.75 -14.60 10.65
C ALA A 113 0.34 -15.84 11.46
N PHE A 114 -0.15 -15.63 12.68
CA PHE A 114 -0.69 -16.69 13.53
C PHE A 114 -1.91 -17.35 12.90
N GLU A 115 -2.80 -16.58 12.26
CA GLU A 115 -3.94 -17.15 11.53
C GLU A 115 -3.50 -18.01 10.32
N ILE A 116 -2.45 -17.61 9.61
CA ILE A 116 -1.88 -18.41 8.51
C ILE A 116 -1.29 -19.71 9.07
N GLU A 117 -0.45 -19.62 10.09
CA GLU A 117 0.22 -20.77 10.70
C GLU A 117 -0.80 -21.80 11.22
N ASN A 118 -1.88 -21.36 11.87
CA ASN A 118 -2.93 -22.26 12.31
C ASN A 118 -3.69 -22.97 11.17
N LYS A 119 -3.78 -22.35 9.99
CA LYS A 119 -4.53 -22.89 8.84
C LYS A 119 -3.67 -23.76 7.93
N SER A 120 -2.41 -23.40 7.73
CA SER A 120 -1.51 -24.06 6.77
C SER A 120 -0.28 -24.71 7.39
N GLY A 121 0.01 -24.46 8.66
CA GLY A 121 1.26 -24.86 9.32
C GLY A 121 2.48 -24.03 8.91
N TYR A 122 2.29 -22.96 8.13
CA TYR A 122 3.38 -22.15 7.61
C TYR A 122 3.68 -20.92 8.48
N TYR A 123 4.94 -20.78 8.89
CA TYR A 123 5.43 -19.63 9.64
C TYR A 123 5.72 -18.44 8.72
N SER A 124 4.71 -17.58 8.53
CA SER A 124 4.72 -16.47 7.57
C SER A 124 5.30 -15.14 8.07
N THR A 125 5.58 -15.02 9.38
CA THR A 125 6.10 -13.79 10.00
C THR A 125 7.35 -13.22 9.28
N PRO A 126 8.37 -14.01 8.89
CA PRO A 126 9.55 -13.47 8.22
C PRO A 126 9.22 -12.79 6.89
N GLN A 127 8.32 -13.38 6.10
CA GLN A 127 7.93 -12.87 4.80
C GLN A 127 7.08 -11.59 4.94
N LEU A 128 6.10 -11.61 5.85
CA LEU A 128 5.26 -10.45 6.11
C LEU A 128 6.09 -9.27 6.64
N LYS A 129 6.99 -9.52 7.60
CA LYS A 129 7.97 -8.53 8.07
C LYS A 129 8.76 -7.95 6.90
N LYS A 130 9.35 -8.80 6.06
CA LYS A 130 10.19 -8.39 4.92
C LYS A 130 9.48 -7.40 4.00
N VAL A 131 8.22 -7.65 3.61
CA VAL A 131 7.51 -6.76 2.68
C VAL A 131 7.19 -5.38 3.28
N TRP A 132 6.85 -5.34 4.58
CA TRP A 132 6.62 -4.08 5.31
C TRP A 132 7.92 -3.30 5.52
N THR A 133 9.00 -3.98 5.88
CA THR A 133 10.34 -3.38 6.00
C THR A 133 10.79 -2.80 4.66
N SER A 134 10.62 -3.52 3.54
CA SER A 134 10.96 -3.02 2.20
C SER A 134 10.15 -1.77 1.84
N LEU A 135 8.86 -1.73 2.18
CA LEU A 135 8.01 -0.56 1.96
C LEU A 135 8.54 0.66 2.73
N CYS A 136 8.84 0.50 4.02
CA CYS A 136 9.33 1.59 4.87
C CYS A 136 10.71 2.09 4.43
N LYS A 137 11.59 1.20 3.96
CA LYS A 137 12.87 1.59 3.36
C LYS A 137 12.68 2.40 2.07
N ALA A 138 11.71 2.02 1.23
CA ALA A 138 11.39 2.77 0.01
C ALA A 138 10.83 4.17 0.32
N PHE A 139 9.95 4.30 1.32
CA PHE A 139 9.50 5.60 1.81
C PHE A 139 10.64 6.44 2.38
N LEU A 140 11.55 5.84 3.15
CA LEU A 140 12.72 6.55 3.68
C LEU A 140 13.61 7.11 2.56
N ILE A 141 13.77 6.38 1.45
CA ILE A 141 14.52 6.86 0.29
C ILE A 141 13.84 8.11 -0.31
N GLU A 142 12.52 8.09 -0.50
CA GLU A 142 11.76 9.24 -1.00
C GLU A 142 11.85 10.44 -0.06
N ALA A 143 11.73 10.22 1.25
CA ALA A 143 11.93 11.25 2.26
C ALA A 143 13.34 11.85 2.20
N LYS A 144 14.39 11.02 2.05
CA LYS A 144 15.78 11.48 1.88
C LYS A 144 15.95 12.33 0.64
N TRP A 145 15.35 11.93 -0.48
CA TRP A 145 15.37 12.73 -1.70
C TRP A 145 14.71 14.09 -1.48
N TYR A 146 13.53 14.09 -0.85
CA TYR A 146 12.78 15.30 -0.56
C TYR A 146 13.53 16.27 0.37
N HIS A 147 13.96 15.81 1.55
CA HIS A 147 14.65 16.63 2.53
C HIS A 147 16.05 17.07 2.07
N GLY A 148 16.72 16.23 1.28
CA GLY A 148 18.03 16.55 0.71
C GLY A 148 17.98 17.44 -0.54
N GLY A 149 16.79 17.74 -1.09
CA GLY A 149 16.64 18.46 -2.35
C GLY A 149 17.20 17.70 -3.56
N TYR A 150 17.34 16.37 -3.45
CA TYR A 150 17.85 15.53 -4.52
C TYR A 150 16.74 15.22 -5.52
N THR A 151 17.07 15.32 -6.81
CA THR A 151 16.17 14.92 -7.89
C THR A 151 16.72 13.65 -8.52
N PRO A 152 16.09 12.49 -8.30
CA PRO A 152 16.55 11.24 -8.91
C PRO A 152 16.36 11.27 -10.42
N SER A 153 17.12 10.43 -11.12
CA SER A 153 16.80 10.12 -12.52
C SER A 153 15.46 9.38 -12.61
N PHE A 154 14.83 9.36 -13.79
CA PHE A 154 13.58 8.63 -13.97
C PHE A 154 13.71 7.12 -13.67
N GLU A 155 14.83 6.52 -14.06
CA GLU A 155 15.12 5.10 -13.81
C GLU A 155 15.33 4.83 -12.32
N GLU A 156 16.14 5.66 -11.66
CA GLU A 156 16.37 5.58 -10.21
C GLU A 156 15.07 5.78 -9.41
N TYR A 157 14.26 6.76 -9.79
CA TYR A 157 12.94 6.97 -9.22
C TYR A 157 12.10 5.70 -9.36
N LEU A 158 11.98 5.16 -10.58
CA LEU A 158 11.15 3.99 -10.83
C LEU A 158 11.57 2.77 -10.03
N GLU A 159 12.88 2.51 -9.87
CA GLU A 159 13.39 1.38 -9.08
C GLU A 159 12.97 1.43 -7.61
N ASN A 160 12.74 2.62 -7.06
CA ASN A 160 12.17 2.77 -5.72
C ASN A 160 10.64 2.83 -5.73
N ALA A 161 10.07 3.53 -6.72
CA ALA A 161 8.67 3.91 -6.78
C ALA A 161 7.71 2.72 -6.99
N TRP A 162 8.17 1.65 -7.63
CA TRP A 162 7.39 0.41 -7.74
C TRP A 162 7.27 -0.33 -6.39
N ILE A 163 8.16 -0.04 -5.43
CA ILE A 163 8.08 -0.55 -4.06
C ILE A 163 7.24 0.41 -3.20
N SER A 164 7.50 1.72 -3.27
CA SER A 164 6.79 2.72 -2.43
C SER A 164 5.29 2.79 -2.73
N ILE A 165 4.84 2.39 -3.92
CA ILE A 165 3.40 2.23 -4.23
C ILE A 165 2.71 1.07 -3.49
N SER A 166 3.44 0.29 -2.68
CA SER A 166 2.95 -0.75 -1.75
C SER A 166 2.28 -1.99 -2.35
N SER A 167 2.26 -2.13 -3.68
CA SER A 167 1.58 -3.22 -4.37
C SER A 167 2.09 -4.60 -3.95
N HIS A 168 3.39 -4.74 -3.67
CA HIS A 168 3.96 -5.99 -3.16
C HIS A 168 3.39 -6.38 -1.80
N VAL A 169 3.19 -5.43 -0.88
CA VAL A 169 2.57 -5.69 0.43
C VAL A 169 1.14 -6.22 0.25
N ILE A 170 0.36 -5.56 -0.60
CA ILE A 170 -1.04 -5.93 -0.87
C ILE A 170 -1.11 -7.33 -1.49
N PHE A 171 -0.28 -7.63 -2.49
CA PHE A 171 -0.27 -8.93 -3.15
C PHE A 171 0.21 -10.05 -2.23
N THR A 172 1.24 -9.82 -1.42
CA THR A 172 1.71 -10.83 -0.45
C THR A 172 0.61 -11.16 0.57
N HIS A 173 -0.08 -10.18 1.14
CA HIS A 173 -1.21 -10.46 2.05
C HIS A 173 -2.36 -11.13 1.29
N GLY A 174 -2.66 -10.65 0.08
CA GLY A 174 -3.70 -11.21 -0.78
C GLY A 174 -3.49 -12.69 -1.10
N TYR A 175 -2.24 -13.10 -1.35
CA TYR A 175 -1.90 -14.48 -1.68
C TYR A 175 -2.29 -15.47 -0.56
N PHE A 176 -2.05 -15.11 0.69
CA PHE A 176 -2.42 -15.92 1.86
C PHE A 176 -3.93 -15.96 2.13
N LEU A 177 -4.69 -15.02 1.55
CA LEU A 177 -6.14 -14.91 1.75
C LEU A 177 -6.95 -15.68 0.71
N ILE A 178 -6.33 -16.09 -0.40
CA ILE A 178 -7.01 -16.86 -1.45
C ILE A 178 -7.13 -18.32 -0.99
N PRO A 179 -8.35 -18.89 -0.96
CA PRO A 179 -8.52 -20.28 -0.56
C PRO A 179 -7.80 -21.24 -1.51
N HIS A 180 -7.12 -22.26 -0.97
CA HIS A 180 -6.47 -23.32 -1.73
C HIS A 180 -5.37 -22.87 -2.72
N SER A 181 -4.92 -21.62 -2.67
CA SER A 181 -3.81 -21.13 -3.50
C SER A 181 -2.44 -21.34 -2.87
N PHE A 182 -2.37 -21.52 -1.54
CA PHE A 182 -1.10 -21.56 -0.83
C PHE A 182 -0.28 -22.80 -1.22
N LYS A 183 0.88 -22.55 -1.83
CA LYS A 183 1.91 -23.54 -2.15
C LYS A 183 3.26 -22.98 -1.75
N MET A 184 4.08 -23.82 -1.11
CA MET A 184 5.41 -23.41 -0.66
C MET A 184 6.30 -22.99 -1.82
N GLU A 185 6.13 -23.59 -3.02
CA GLU A 185 6.94 -23.25 -4.19
C GLU A 185 6.65 -21.83 -4.73
N ASP A 186 5.41 -21.35 -4.60
CA ASP A 186 5.02 -20.02 -5.07
C ASP A 186 5.62 -18.90 -4.20
N LEU A 187 6.04 -19.21 -2.97
CA LEU A 187 6.65 -18.24 -2.06
C LEU A 187 7.97 -17.70 -2.60
N VAL A 188 8.74 -18.53 -3.31
CA VAL A 188 9.97 -18.09 -3.98
C VAL A 188 9.64 -17.03 -5.03
N CYS A 189 8.56 -17.22 -5.80
CA CYS A 189 8.11 -16.21 -6.77
C CYS A 189 7.64 -14.90 -6.11
N LEU A 190 7.05 -14.98 -4.91
CA LEU A 190 6.67 -13.79 -4.14
C LEU A 190 7.90 -13.09 -3.53
N GLU A 191 8.94 -13.83 -3.19
CA GLU A 191 10.17 -13.30 -2.58
C GLU A 191 11.16 -12.70 -3.59
N GLU A 192 11.22 -13.24 -4.80
CA GLU A 192 12.16 -12.84 -5.86
C GLU A 192 11.59 -11.77 -6.81
N ASN A 193 10.78 -10.83 -6.29
CA ASN A 193 10.23 -9.72 -7.08
C ASN A 193 9.65 -10.19 -8.42
N SER A 194 8.72 -11.17 -8.39
CA SER A 194 8.08 -11.68 -9.60
C SER A 194 7.76 -10.53 -10.56
N ASN A 195 8.20 -10.67 -11.82
CA ASN A 195 7.94 -9.68 -12.87
C ASN A 195 6.47 -9.24 -12.90
N ILE A 196 5.54 -10.12 -12.54
CA ILE A 196 4.11 -9.82 -12.43
C ILE A 196 3.85 -8.76 -11.35
N ILE A 197 4.39 -8.92 -10.14
CA ILE A 197 4.26 -7.95 -9.05
C ILE A 197 4.90 -6.63 -9.46
N ARG A 198 6.13 -6.69 -9.96
CA ARG A 198 6.90 -5.50 -10.37
C ARG A 198 6.18 -4.71 -11.45
N PHE A 199 5.77 -5.34 -12.55
CA PHE A 199 5.06 -4.64 -13.63
C PHE A 199 3.68 -4.13 -13.21
N SER A 200 2.93 -4.89 -12.41
CA SER A 200 1.65 -4.42 -11.87
C SER A 200 1.83 -3.20 -10.96
N ALA A 201 2.89 -3.19 -10.16
CA ALA A 201 3.24 -2.07 -9.30
C ALA A 201 3.68 -0.86 -10.11
N MET A 202 4.50 -1.04 -11.15
CA MET A 202 4.91 0.06 -12.05
C MET A 202 3.70 0.71 -12.74
N ILE A 203 2.76 -0.09 -13.25
CA ILE A 203 1.51 0.44 -13.83
C ILE A 203 0.74 1.24 -12.78
N SER A 204 0.61 0.70 -11.57
CA SER A 204 -0.10 1.37 -10.48
C SER A 204 0.58 2.68 -10.08
N ARG A 205 1.91 2.71 -10.01
CA ARG A 205 2.70 3.91 -9.70
C ARG A 205 2.52 4.98 -10.77
N LEU A 206 2.71 4.62 -12.04
CA LEU A 206 2.57 5.56 -13.15
C LEU A 206 1.13 6.11 -13.27
N ALA A 207 0.12 5.27 -13.05
CA ALA A 207 -1.28 5.70 -13.02
C ALA A 207 -1.56 6.64 -11.85
N ASN A 208 -1.00 6.35 -10.66
CA ASN A 208 -1.07 7.22 -9.49
C ASN A 208 -0.41 8.58 -9.79
N ASP A 209 0.84 8.60 -10.27
CA ASP A 209 1.56 9.83 -10.64
C ASP A 209 0.77 10.70 -11.61
N LEU A 210 0.19 10.10 -12.64
CA LEU A 210 -0.58 10.83 -13.64
C LEU A 210 -1.84 11.48 -13.06
N GLY A 211 -2.51 10.80 -12.13
CA GLY A 211 -3.68 11.31 -11.43
C GLY A 211 -3.35 12.44 -10.45
N THR A 212 -2.15 12.42 -9.89
CA THR A 212 -1.80 13.31 -8.77
C THR A 212 -1.04 14.55 -9.20
N HIS A 213 -0.29 14.47 -10.30
CA HIS A 213 0.45 15.58 -10.90
C HIS A 213 -0.45 16.81 -11.18
N LYS A 214 -1.73 16.60 -11.49
CA LYS A 214 -2.68 17.68 -11.81
C LYS A 214 -3.00 18.61 -10.63
N ASN A 215 -2.81 18.17 -9.39
CA ASN A 215 -3.13 18.97 -8.21
C ASN A 215 -2.05 20.01 -7.83
N HIS A 216 -0.94 20.07 -8.57
CA HIS A 216 0.14 21.05 -8.35
C HIS A 216 0.08 22.27 -9.29
N ILE A 217 -0.91 22.35 -10.18
CA ILE A 217 -1.00 23.40 -11.23
C ILE A 217 -2.25 24.28 -11.03
N VAL A 218 -2.61 24.64 -9.79
CA VAL A 218 -3.57 25.75 -9.55
C VAL A 218 -2.77 26.99 -9.09
N PRO A 219 -2.83 28.12 -9.85
CA PRO A 219 -1.86 29.20 -9.75
C PRO A 219 -2.26 30.23 -8.69
N LEU A 220 -1.71 30.15 -7.49
CA LEU A 220 -1.58 31.31 -6.61
C LEU A 220 -0.24 31.22 -5.89
N LEU A 221 0.69 32.09 -6.30
CA LEU A 221 1.88 32.64 -5.64
C LEU A 221 3.08 32.74 -6.60
N SER A 222 3.81 33.85 -6.46
CA SER A 222 4.71 34.50 -7.41
C SER A 222 5.85 33.66 -7.98
N ASP A 223 6.28 34.03 -9.21
CA ASP A 223 7.27 33.39 -10.10
C ASP A 223 8.64 33.02 -9.49
N ASP A 224 8.95 33.46 -8.27
CA ASP A 224 10.25 33.28 -7.63
C ASP A 224 10.47 31.86 -7.04
N GLN A 225 9.44 31.02 -7.00
CA GLN A 225 9.51 29.63 -6.51
C GLN A 225 9.67 28.57 -7.63
N ARG A 226 9.77 28.99 -8.90
CA ARG A 226 9.78 28.09 -10.07
C ARG A 226 11.07 27.30 -10.32
N LYS A 227 12.18 27.60 -9.64
CA LYS A 227 13.51 27.07 -10.04
C LYS A 227 14.09 25.95 -9.17
N SER A 228 13.32 25.34 -8.26
CA SER A 228 13.89 24.35 -7.33
C SER A 228 12.94 23.21 -6.91
N ARG A 229 12.10 22.68 -7.81
CA ARG A 229 11.14 21.61 -7.41
C ARG A 229 11.02 20.48 -8.45
N PRO A 230 11.42 19.24 -8.14
CA PRO A 230 11.02 18.08 -8.91
C PRO A 230 9.55 17.72 -8.63
N LEU A 231 8.84 17.32 -9.69
CA LEU A 231 7.39 17.05 -9.74
C LEU A 231 7.00 15.62 -9.35
N PHE A 232 7.97 14.75 -9.09
CA PHE A 232 7.75 13.31 -8.92
C PHE A 232 7.72 12.92 -7.44
N GLY A 233 6.79 12.03 -7.07
CA GLY A 233 6.75 11.42 -5.74
C GLY A 233 5.74 12.02 -4.77
N ARG A 234 5.08 13.14 -5.09
CA ARG A 234 3.89 13.51 -4.30
C ARG A 234 2.79 12.53 -4.66
N VAL A 235 2.44 11.68 -3.68
CA VAL A 235 1.09 11.30 -3.27
C VAL A 235 1.06 9.86 -2.77
N GLY A 236 0.79 9.70 -1.47
CA GLY A 236 0.02 8.55 -0.99
C GLY A 236 -1.39 8.57 -1.53
N PHE A 237 -1.85 7.47 -2.10
CA PHE A 237 -3.23 7.15 -2.48
C PHE A 237 -4.21 8.33 -2.37
N SER A 238 -4.19 9.29 -3.31
CA SER A 238 -5.14 10.39 -3.30
C SER A 238 -5.97 10.44 -4.58
N ARG A 239 -7.27 10.29 -4.38
CA ARG A 239 -8.43 10.51 -5.26
C ARG A 239 -8.82 9.41 -6.24
N PHE A 240 -10.14 9.19 -6.22
CA PHE A 240 -11.05 8.43 -7.07
C PHE A 240 -10.80 8.42 -8.60
N GLU A 241 -9.83 9.13 -9.14
CA GLU A 241 -9.67 9.31 -10.60
C GLU A 241 -9.10 8.08 -11.31
N MET A 242 -8.27 7.27 -10.64
CA MET A 242 -7.78 6.00 -11.23
C MET A 242 -8.92 5.02 -11.56
N TRP A 243 -10.04 5.11 -10.84
CA TRP A 243 -11.19 4.23 -11.05
C TRP A 243 -12.26 4.81 -11.97
N GLY A 244 -12.31 6.13 -12.16
CA GLY A 244 -13.09 6.75 -13.23
C GLY A 244 -12.65 6.20 -14.60
N LEU A 245 -11.34 6.12 -14.82
CA LEU A 245 -10.77 5.58 -16.07
C LEU A 245 -11.00 4.07 -16.24
N TRP A 246 -10.95 3.28 -15.16
CA TRP A 246 -11.27 1.84 -15.23
C TRP A 246 -12.78 1.58 -15.37
N TYR A 247 -13.63 2.39 -14.74
CA TYR A 247 -15.08 2.31 -14.86
C TYR A 247 -15.57 2.77 -16.26
N GLU A 248 -14.98 3.82 -16.82
CA GLU A 248 -15.25 4.26 -18.20
C GLU A 248 -14.81 3.21 -19.24
N SER A 249 -13.78 2.40 -18.94
CA SER A 249 -13.38 1.27 -19.81
C SER A 249 -14.44 0.16 -19.92
N LYS A 250 -15.44 0.12 -19.01
CA LYS A 250 -16.54 -0.86 -19.05
C LYS A 250 -17.69 -0.49 -19.99
N HIS A 251 -17.60 0.62 -20.73
CA HIS A 251 -18.56 0.96 -21.78
C HIS A 251 -18.25 0.36 -23.17
N PHE A 252 -17.32 -0.59 -23.27
CA PHE A 252 -17.25 -1.50 -24.42
C PHE A 252 -18.09 -2.77 -24.16
N PRO A 253 -18.97 -3.18 -25.10
CA PRO A 253 -19.96 -4.21 -24.82
C PRO A 253 -19.34 -5.61 -24.69
N SER A 254 -19.71 -6.26 -23.58
CA SER A 254 -19.87 -7.71 -23.38
C SER A 254 -19.06 -8.68 -24.25
N LEU A 255 -18.10 -9.36 -23.64
CA LEU A 255 -17.69 -10.72 -24.05
C LEU A 255 -17.46 -11.56 -22.78
N VAL A 256 -18.53 -12.22 -22.35
CA VAL A 256 -18.49 -13.34 -21.41
C VAL A 256 -17.84 -14.51 -22.14
N PHE A 257 -16.73 -15.04 -21.63
CA PHE A 257 -16.22 -16.36 -22.03
C PHE A 257 -15.75 -17.15 -20.80
N ASN A 258 -16.16 -18.42 -20.79
CA ASN A 258 -16.14 -19.36 -19.69
C ASN A 258 -14.76 -19.56 -19.04
N GLY A 259 -14.69 -19.36 -17.72
CA GLY A 259 -14.15 -20.36 -16.81
C GLY A 259 -12.69 -20.82 -16.93
N GLN A 260 -11.79 -20.03 -17.53
CA GLN A 260 -10.34 -20.27 -17.45
C GLN A 260 -9.60 -18.92 -17.37
N LEU A 261 -8.76 -18.77 -16.33
CA LEU A 261 -7.85 -17.64 -16.17
C LEU A 261 -6.75 -17.74 -17.24
N HIS A 262 -6.91 -17.00 -18.34
CA HIS A 262 -5.83 -16.67 -19.26
C HIS A 262 -5.50 -15.18 -19.15
N ILE A 263 -4.48 -14.87 -18.35
CA ILE A 263 -3.80 -13.57 -18.39
C ILE A 263 -2.81 -13.65 -19.56
N THR A 264 -3.26 -13.34 -20.77
CA THR A 264 -2.39 -12.98 -21.92
C THR A 264 -3.23 -12.55 -23.11
N ARG A 265 -3.50 -11.24 -23.21
CA ARG A 265 -3.61 -10.45 -24.45
C ARG A 265 -4.08 -9.04 -24.10
N LEU A 266 -3.14 -8.20 -23.71
CA LEU A 266 -3.26 -6.73 -23.76
C LEU A 266 -1.84 -6.15 -23.82
N VAL A 267 -1.01 -6.68 -24.72
CA VAL A 267 0.26 -6.08 -25.11
C VAL A 267 0.42 -6.41 -26.60
N PHE A 268 0.51 -5.36 -27.43
CA PHE A 268 0.62 -5.38 -28.90
C PHE A 268 -0.69 -5.58 -29.69
N GLY A 269 -1.37 -4.47 -29.95
CA GLY A 269 -2.25 -4.28 -31.10
C GLY A 269 -1.85 -3.01 -31.84
N GLY A 270 -0.80 -3.11 -32.67
CA GLY A 270 -0.53 -2.15 -33.75
C GLY A 270 -1.18 -2.66 -35.03
N HIS A 271 -1.66 -1.72 -35.84
CA HIS A 271 -2.42 -1.86 -37.10
C HIS A 271 -2.11 -3.07 -37.98
#